data_AF-A0A3C1VHJ6-F1
#
_entry.id   AF-A0A3C1VHJ6-F1
#
_cell.length_a   1.000
_cell.length_b   1.000
_cell.length_c   1.000
_cell.angle_alpha   90.00
_cell.angle_beta   90.00
_cell.angle_gamma   90.00
#
_symmetry.space_group_name_H-M   'P 1'
#
loop_
_entity.id
_entity.type
_entity.pdbx_description
1 polymer ?
#
loop_
_entity_poly.entity_id
_entity_poly.type
_entity_poly.pdbx_seq_one_letter_code
_entity_poly.pdbx_strand_id
1 'polypeptide(L)'
;MNDLTIGLLSALLATNQPQAVSNLVQQHTGVSLPIVDVNDPAEQGLRNLMIGDDATMDEVNDWINTNNIARTNTVAIAELNQRIHARFDVMKHGYESFLRNHPDSARGFLAYGSFLNDIGDEDGAKVQYENSKQLDPKNPAVWNQLANYFGEHGELTNA
;
A
#
# COMPACT_ATOMS: atom_id res chain seq x y z
N MET A 1 -9.66 28.95 19.94
CA MET A 1 -9.44 28.56 18.53
C MET A 1 -7.94 28.59 18.31
N ASN A 2 -7.31 27.46 18.01
CA ASN A 2 -5.85 27.34 17.97
C ASN A 2 -5.26 28.08 16.77
N ASP A 3 -4.16 28.81 16.97
CA ASP A 3 -3.44 29.56 15.92
C ASP A 3 -3.10 28.71 14.69
N LEU A 4 -2.86 27.40 14.89
CA LEU A 4 -2.64 26.45 13.81
C LEU A 4 -3.86 26.32 12.88
N THR A 5 -5.08 26.24 13.44
CA THR A 5 -6.30 26.09 12.63
C THR A 5 -6.58 27.32 11.77
N ILE A 6 -6.28 28.52 12.31
CA ILE A 6 -6.41 29.79 11.59
C ILE A 6 -5.35 29.87 10.49
N GLY A 7 -4.10 29.51 10.81
CA GLY A 7 -3.01 29.49 9.83
C GLY A 7 -3.25 28.49 8.68
N LEU A 8 -3.79 27.30 8.97
CA LEU A 8 -4.12 26.28 7.96
C LEU A 8 -5.19 26.79 6.99
N LEU A 9 -6.25 27.42 7.50
CA LEU A 9 -7.30 28.02 6.67
C LEU A 9 -6.75 29.14 5.79
N SER A 10 -5.93 30.04 6.36
CA SER A 10 -5.32 31.14 5.62
C SER A 10 -4.37 30.64 4.52
N ALA A 11 -3.54 29.64 4.80
CA ALA A 11 -2.63 29.05 3.82
C ALA A 11 -3.40 28.40 2.66
N LEU A 12 -4.46 27.65 2.96
CA LEU A 12 -5.30 26.98 1.96
C LEU A 12 -6.03 27.98 1.07
N LEU A 13 -6.64 29.01 1.66
CA LEU A 13 -7.40 30.04 0.94
C LEU A 13 -6.50 30.97 0.09
N ALA A 14 -5.30 31.29 0.58
CA ALA A 14 -4.43 32.25 -0.09
C ALA A 14 -3.60 31.66 -1.23
N THR A 15 -3.19 30.39 -1.10
CA THR A 15 -2.22 29.79 -2.03
C THR A 15 -2.81 28.67 -2.87
N ASN A 16 -3.84 27.97 -2.37
CA ASN A 16 -4.26 26.67 -2.89
C ASN A 16 -3.08 25.69 -3.09
N GLN A 17 -1.99 25.85 -2.32
CA GLN A 17 -0.80 25.02 -2.42
C GLN A 17 -0.68 24.09 -1.19
N PRO A 18 -0.75 22.76 -1.39
CA PRO A 18 -0.55 21.78 -0.32
C PRO A 18 0.77 21.99 0.44
N GLN A 19 1.82 22.44 -0.25
CA GLN A 19 3.13 22.73 0.36
C GLN A 19 3.09 23.79 1.46
N ALA A 20 2.26 24.84 1.32
CA ALA A 20 2.14 25.87 2.35
C ALA A 20 1.52 25.30 3.65
N VAL A 21 0.57 24.37 3.48
CA VAL A 21 -0.08 23.65 4.59
C VAL A 21 0.92 22.71 5.27
N SER A 22 1.68 21.91 4.51
CA SER A 22 2.72 21.03 5.09
C SER A 22 3.82 21.80 5.81
N ASN A 23 4.31 22.90 5.23
CA ASN A 23 5.30 23.76 5.87
C ASN A 23 4.78 24.31 7.22
N LEU A 24 3.51 24.71 7.29
CA LEU A 24 2.89 25.21 8.52
C LEU A 24 2.74 24.10 9.57
N VAL A 25 2.29 22.91 9.17
CA VAL A 25 2.22 21.74 10.07
C VAL A 25 3.60 21.42 10.62
N GLN A 26 4.64 21.41 9.78
CA GLN A 26 6.01 21.16 10.19
C GLN A 26 6.53 22.21 11.18
N GLN A 27 6.27 23.50 10.93
CA GLN A 27 6.68 24.58 11.84
C GLN A 27 6.05 24.47 13.23
N HIS A 28 4.78 24.05 13.31
CA HIS A 28 4.05 24.01 14.58
C HIS A 28 4.16 22.68 15.34
N THR A 29 4.40 21.57 14.64
CA THR A 29 4.36 20.22 15.22
C THR A 29 5.65 19.43 15.07
N GLY A 30 6.58 19.88 14.22
CA GLY A 30 7.75 19.11 13.80
C GLY A 30 7.43 17.96 12.84
N VAL A 31 6.14 17.71 12.54
CA VAL A 31 5.69 16.68 11.59
C VAL A 31 5.76 17.25 10.18
N SER A 32 6.64 16.70 9.36
CA SER A 32 6.61 16.97 7.92
C SER A 32 5.55 16.07 7.28
N LEU A 33 4.56 16.68 6.63
CA LEU A 33 3.61 15.92 5.82
C LEU A 33 4.21 15.76 4.42
N PRO A 34 4.51 14.54 3.95
CA PRO A 34 4.95 14.35 2.59
C PRO A 34 3.85 14.87 1.66
N ILE A 35 4.17 15.91 0.89
CA ILE A 35 3.28 16.40 -0.16
C ILE A 35 3.41 15.46 -1.34
N VAL A 36 2.40 14.63 -1.52
CA VAL A 36 2.25 13.82 -2.72
C VAL A 36 1.84 14.74 -3.84
N ASP A 37 2.70 14.93 -4.84
CA ASP A 37 2.29 15.59 -6.07
C ASP A 37 1.39 14.62 -6.87
N VAL A 38 0.10 14.89 -6.85
CA VAL A 38 -0.89 14.07 -7.58
C VAL A 38 -0.74 14.17 -9.11
N ASN A 39 0.08 15.10 -9.60
CA ASN A 39 0.40 15.24 -11.02
C ASN A 39 1.74 14.60 -11.40
N ASP A 40 2.55 14.14 -10.43
CA ASP A 40 3.77 13.40 -10.74
C ASP A 40 3.41 12.08 -11.47
N PRO A 41 3.99 11.82 -12.66
CA PRO A 41 3.73 10.59 -13.41
C PRO A 41 4.00 9.30 -12.62
N ALA A 42 5.02 9.28 -11.75
CA ALA A 42 5.31 8.10 -10.91
C ALA A 42 4.17 7.87 -9.92
N GLU A 43 3.71 8.94 -9.29
CA GLU A 43 2.56 8.92 -8.38
C GLU A 43 1.25 8.52 -9.08
N GLN A 44 1.04 8.93 -10.34
CA GLN A 44 -0.09 8.48 -11.14
C GLN A 44 0.02 6.99 -11.49
N GLY A 45 1.23 6.54 -11.85
CA GLY A 45 1.51 5.12 -12.11
C GLY A 45 1.20 4.25 -10.88
N LEU A 46 1.64 4.69 -9.69
CA LEU A 46 1.35 4.00 -8.44
C LEU A 46 -0.15 3.97 -8.14
N ARG A 47 -0.86 5.09 -8.30
CA ARG A 47 -2.32 5.14 -8.13
C ARG A 47 -3.04 4.16 -9.04
N ASN A 48 -2.61 4.03 -10.29
CA ASN A 48 -3.22 3.08 -11.23
C ASN A 48 -3.00 1.63 -10.80
N LEU A 49 -1.83 1.30 -10.21
CA LEU A 49 -1.58 -0.03 -9.66
C LEU A 49 -2.49 -0.31 -8.45
N MET A 50 -2.62 0.65 -7.54
CA MET A 50 -3.49 0.56 -6.35
C MET A 50 -5.00 0.52 -6.67
N ILE A 51 -5.40 0.96 -7.86
CA ILE A 51 -6.78 0.77 -8.34
C ILE A 51 -6.90 -0.62 -8.99
N GLY A 52 -5.84 -1.07 -9.65
CA GLY A 52 -5.78 -2.34 -10.35
C GLY A 52 -5.75 -3.55 -9.42
N ASP A 53 -5.06 -3.47 -8.28
CA ASP A 53 -5.10 -4.53 -7.26
C ASP A 53 -6.44 -4.59 -6.53
N ASP A 54 -7.02 -3.46 -6.12
CA ASP A 54 -8.38 -3.40 -5.54
C ASP A 54 -9.40 -4.06 -6.48
N ALA A 55 -9.39 -3.68 -7.76
CA ALA A 55 -10.26 -4.28 -8.77
C ALA A 55 -9.96 -5.78 -9.00
N THR A 56 -8.71 -6.20 -8.84
CA THR A 56 -8.32 -7.61 -8.91
C THR A 56 -8.87 -8.40 -7.73
N MET A 57 -8.85 -7.84 -6.52
CA MET A 57 -9.43 -8.48 -5.33
C MET A 57 -10.94 -8.61 -5.47
N ASP A 58 -11.63 -7.58 -5.97
CA ASP A 58 -13.07 -7.64 -6.25
C ASP A 58 -13.42 -8.73 -7.28
N GLU A 59 -12.64 -8.82 -8.37
CA GLU A 59 -12.82 -9.82 -9.40
C GLU A 59 -12.60 -11.25 -8.86
N VAL A 60 -11.55 -11.46 -8.07
CA VAL A 60 -11.28 -12.76 -7.43
C VAL A 60 -12.37 -13.13 -6.42
N ASN A 61 -12.83 -12.16 -5.63
CA ASN A 61 -13.94 -12.36 -4.69
C ASN A 61 -15.22 -12.77 -5.43
N ASP A 62 -15.52 -12.14 -6.57
CA ASP A 62 -16.65 -12.53 -7.41
C ASP A 62 -16.49 -13.96 -7.93
N TRP A 63 -15.30 -14.34 -8.41
CA TRP A 63 -15.04 -15.72 -8.83
C TRP A 63 -15.22 -16.73 -7.69
N ILE A 64 -14.82 -16.39 -6.46
CA ILE A 64 -14.98 -17.30 -5.32
C ILE A 64 -16.45 -17.41 -4.91
N ASN A 65 -17.18 -16.30 -4.90
CA ASN A 65 -18.56 -16.24 -4.40
C ASN A 65 -19.59 -16.78 -5.40
N THR A 66 -19.36 -16.62 -6.70
CA THR A 66 -20.32 -17.05 -7.74
C THR A 66 -20.08 -18.47 -8.22
N ASN A 67 -18.92 -19.04 -7.92
CA ASN A 67 -18.53 -20.34 -8.45
C ASN A 67 -19.05 -21.49 -7.60
N ASN A 68 -20.13 -22.12 -8.08
CA ASN A 68 -20.74 -23.28 -7.44
C ASN A 68 -19.99 -24.58 -7.78
N ILE A 69 -18.73 -24.69 -7.38
CA ILE A 69 -17.96 -25.92 -7.53
C ILE A 69 -18.35 -26.90 -6.42
N ALA A 70 -18.76 -28.11 -6.79
CA ALA A 70 -18.93 -29.18 -5.82
C ALA A 70 -17.60 -29.47 -5.10
N ARG A 71 -17.60 -29.58 -3.77
CA ARG A 71 -16.38 -29.81 -2.97
C ARG A 71 -15.59 -31.07 -3.37
N THR A 72 -16.24 -32.02 -4.03
CA THR A 72 -15.64 -33.26 -4.54
C THR A 72 -14.94 -33.09 -5.88
N ASN A 73 -15.17 -31.98 -6.60
CA ASN A 73 -14.55 -31.70 -7.90
C ASN A 73 -13.21 -31.01 -7.70
N THR A 74 -12.19 -31.79 -7.34
CA THR A 74 -10.84 -31.31 -7.08
C THR A 74 -10.17 -30.67 -8.31
N VAL A 75 -10.55 -31.10 -9.52
CA VAL A 75 -10.01 -30.55 -10.78
C VAL A 75 -10.48 -29.11 -10.97
N ALA A 76 -11.79 -28.85 -10.86
CA ALA A 76 -12.33 -27.50 -11.01
C ALA A 76 -11.82 -26.54 -9.91
N ILE A 77 -11.62 -27.04 -8.67
CA ILE A 77 -10.99 -26.25 -7.59
C ILE A 77 -9.56 -25.87 -7.97
N ALA A 78 -8.77 -26.81 -8.50
CA ALA A 78 -7.41 -26.55 -8.93
C ALA A 78 -7.36 -25.53 -10.09
N GLU A 79 -8.26 -25.64 -11.07
CA GLU A 79 -8.37 -24.70 -12.19
C GLU A 79 -8.72 -23.28 -11.71
N LEU A 80 -9.66 -23.14 -10.75
CA LEU A 80 -9.98 -21.86 -10.15
C LEU A 80 -8.77 -21.26 -9.43
N ASN A 81 -8.07 -22.06 -8.62
CA ASN A 81 -6.88 -21.60 -7.90
C ASN A 81 -5.78 -21.16 -8.87
N GLN A 82 -5.54 -21.91 -9.95
CA GLN A 82 -4.60 -21.51 -11.00
C GLN A 82 -4.98 -20.17 -11.64
N ARG A 83 -6.26 -19.96 -11.92
CA ARG A 83 -6.77 -18.70 -12.46
C ARG A 83 -6.55 -17.54 -11.50
N ILE A 84 -6.81 -17.74 -10.21
CA ILE A 84 -6.59 -16.74 -9.15
C ILE A 84 -5.11 -16.37 -9.07
N HIS A 85 -4.22 -17.37 -8.99
CA HIS A 85 -2.77 -17.14 -8.97
C HIS A 85 -2.28 -16.38 -10.21
N ALA A 86 -2.71 -16.80 -11.41
CA ALA A 86 -2.35 -16.11 -12.64
C ALA A 86 -2.82 -14.65 -12.65
N ARG A 87 -3.97 -14.35 -12.03
CA ARG A 87 -4.48 -12.98 -11.94
C ARG A 87 -3.66 -12.13 -10.96
N PHE A 88 -3.30 -12.68 -9.80
CA PHE A 88 -2.42 -12.01 -8.84
C PHE A 88 -1.02 -11.77 -9.42
N ASP A 89 -0.50 -12.71 -10.20
CA ASP A 89 0.81 -12.56 -10.85
C ASP A 89 0.86 -11.35 -11.78
N VAL A 90 -0.23 -11.01 -12.47
CA VAL A 90 -0.30 -9.77 -13.28
C VAL A 90 -0.04 -8.53 -12.42
N MET A 91 -0.63 -8.48 -11.22
CA MET A 91 -0.42 -7.36 -10.30
C MET A 91 0.99 -7.36 -9.68
N LYS A 92 1.52 -8.55 -9.32
CA LYS A 92 2.92 -8.66 -8.86
C LYS A 92 3.89 -8.09 -9.91
N HIS A 93 3.76 -8.49 -11.17
CA HIS A 93 4.60 -7.99 -12.26
C HIS A 93 4.45 -6.48 -12.47
N GLY A 94 3.24 -5.93 -12.29
CA GLY A 94 2.97 -4.49 -12.36
C GLY A 94 3.75 -3.72 -11.29
N TYR A 95 3.64 -4.15 -10.03
CA TYR A 95 4.39 -3.56 -8.92
C TYR A 95 5.90 -3.70 -9.06
N GLU A 96 6.39 -4.88 -9.43
CA GLU A 96 7.82 -5.12 -9.66
C GLU A 96 8.37 -4.23 -10.78
N SER A 97 7.62 -4.06 -11.87
CA SER A 97 8.01 -3.19 -12.99
C SER A 97 8.03 -1.73 -12.58
N PHE A 98 7.04 -1.29 -11.80
CA PHE A 98 7.00 0.05 -11.23
C PHE A 98 8.22 0.31 -10.33
N LEU A 99 8.48 -0.57 -9.37
CA LEU A 99 9.59 -0.44 -8.42
C LEU A 99 10.96 -0.55 -9.08
N ARG A 100 11.08 -1.24 -10.21
CA ARG A 100 12.29 -1.24 -11.03
C ARG A 100 12.59 0.14 -11.63
N ASN A 101 11.56 0.89 -11.99
CA ASN A 101 11.66 2.24 -12.56
C ASN A 101 11.69 3.33 -11.48
N HIS A 102 11.13 3.05 -10.29
CA HIS A 102 11.01 3.97 -9.17
C HIS A 102 11.52 3.30 -7.86
N PRO A 103 12.82 2.95 -7.79
CA PRO A 103 13.39 2.22 -6.65
C PRO A 103 13.47 3.04 -5.37
N ASP A 104 13.18 4.33 -5.43
CA ASP A 104 13.09 5.27 -4.31
C ASP A 104 11.65 5.48 -3.82
N SER A 105 10.67 4.80 -4.41
CA SER A 105 9.26 4.92 -4.03
C SER A 105 8.95 4.16 -2.75
N ALA A 106 9.14 4.80 -1.60
CA ALA A 106 8.72 4.26 -0.30
C ALA A 106 7.24 3.83 -0.30
N ARG A 107 6.38 4.63 -0.93
CA ARG A 107 4.94 4.35 -1.07
C ARG A 107 4.66 3.18 -2.01
N GLY A 108 5.44 3.03 -3.08
CA GLY A 108 5.34 1.87 -3.96
C GLY A 108 5.65 0.57 -3.23
N PHE A 109 6.71 0.55 -2.42
CA PHE A 109 7.05 -0.62 -1.60
C PHE A 109 5.97 -0.91 -0.55
N LEU A 110 5.42 0.12 0.10
CA LEU A 110 4.32 -0.05 1.04
C LEU A 110 3.07 -0.64 0.36
N ALA A 111 2.66 -0.09 -0.79
CA ALA A 111 1.50 -0.57 -1.54
C ALA A 111 1.69 -2.01 -2.03
N TYR A 112 2.86 -2.33 -2.58
CA TYR A 112 3.15 -3.69 -3.02
C TYR A 112 3.14 -4.68 -1.84
N GLY A 113 3.71 -4.28 -0.70
CA GLY A 113 3.65 -5.09 0.50
C GLY A 113 2.22 -5.35 0.95
N SER A 114 1.34 -4.33 0.94
CA SER A 114 -0.09 -4.52 1.25
C SER A 114 -0.76 -5.51 0.30
N PHE A 115 -0.55 -5.36 -1.01
CA PHE A 115 -1.09 -6.33 -1.97
C PHE A 115 -0.60 -7.75 -1.72
N LEU A 116 0.69 -7.95 -1.44
CA LEU A 116 1.26 -9.26 -1.11
C LEU A 116 0.63 -9.84 0.15
N ASN A 117 0.43 -9.02 1.18
CA ASN A 117 -0.22 -9.43 2.42
C ASN A 117 -1.68 -9.86 2.16
N ASP A 118 -2.42 -9.09 1.36
CA ASP A 118 -3.84 -9.37 1.05
C ASP A 118 -4.04 -10.70 0.30
N ILE A 119 -3.03 -11.16 -0.45
CA ILE A 119 -3.04 -12.46 -1.13
C ILE A 119 -2.34 -13.57 -0.34
N GLY A 120 -1.93 -13.30 0.92
CA GLY A 120 -1.32 -14.26 1.83
C GLY A 120 0.19 -14.50 1.64
N ASP A 121 0.88 -13.67 0.85
CA ASP A 121 2.34 -13.69 0.69
C ASP A 121 2.99 -12.76 1.73
N GLU A 122 2.81 -13.10 3.01
CA GLU A 122 3.19 -12.25 4.14
C GLU A 122 4.71 -12.08 4.28
N ASP A 123 5.49 -13.12 3.97
CA ASP A 123 6.95 -13.05 3.91
C ASP A 123 7.43 -12.09 2.80
N GLY A 124 6.80 -12.17 1.63
CA GLY A 124 7.03 -11.21 0.55
C GLY A 124 6.65 -9.79 0.97
N ALA A 125 5.52 -9.62 1.64
CA ALA A 125 5.03 -8.35 2.15
C ALA A 125 6.03 -7.71 3.12
N LYS A 126 6.54 -8.48 4.10
CA LYS A 126 7.57 -8.06 5.05
C LYS A 126 8.79 -7.47 4.34
N VAL A 127 9.29 -8.13 3.31
CA VAL A 127 10.45 -7.63 2.53
C VAL A 127 10.15 -6.24 1.96
N GLN A 128 8.96 -6.03 1.40
CA GLN A 128 8.61 -4.72 0.84
C GLN A 128 8.40 -3.67 1.93
N TYR A 129 7.79 -4.02 3.07
CA TYR A 129 7.69 -3.10 4.20
C TYR A 129 9.06 -2.70 4.74
N GLU A 130 10.03 -3.61 4.79
CA GLU A 130 11.41 -3.28 5.16
C GLU A 130 12.08 -2.33 4.16
N ASN A 131 11.88 -2.53 2.86
CA ASN A 131 12.35 -1.60 1.83
C ASN A 131 11.70 -0.21 1.98
N SER A 132 10.38 -0.16 2.20
CA SER A 132 9.65 1.08 2.46
C SER A 132 10.19 1.81 3.69
N LYS A 133 10.44 1.09 4.79
CA LYS A 133 11.02 1.63 6.03
C LYS A 133 12.42 2.22 5.81
N GLN A 134 13.24 1.60 4.98
CA GLN A 134 14.58 2.13 4.68
C GLN A 134 14.52 3.49 3.99
N LEU A 135 13.53 3.68 3.11
CA LEU A 135 13.33 4.92 2.35
C LEU A 135 12.58 5.99 3.16
N ASP A 136 11.58 5.61 3.94
CA ASP A 136 10.83 6.49 4.83
C ASP A 136 10.66 5.87 6.23
N PRO A 137 11.68 5.98 7.11
CA PRO A 137 11.64 5.40 8.45
C PRO A 137 10.65 6.08 9.40
N LYS A 138 10.06 7.21 8.99
CA LYS A 138 9.08 7.96 9.81
C LYS A 138 7.64 7.61 9.45
N ASN A 139 7.41 6.79 8.42
CA ASN A 139 6.07 6.40 8.02
C ASN A 139 5.43 5.45 9.05
N PRO A 140 4.40 5.87 9.81
CA PRO A 140 3.80 5.03 10.83
C PRO A 140 3.04 3.82 10.25
N ALA A 141 2.56 3.90 9.00
CA ALA A 141 1.85 2.80 8.36
C ALA A 141 2.80 1.60 8.17
N VAL A 142 4.04 1.85 7.78
CA VAL A 142 5.06 0.79 7.60
C VAL A 142 5.35 0.09 8.92
N TRP A 143 5.47 0.85 10.01
CA TRP A 143 5.70 0.27 11.34
C TRP A 143 4.51 -0.55 11.83
N ASN A 144 3.29 -0.11 11.55
CA ASN A 144 2.08 -0.88 11.87
C ASN A 144 2.10 -2.24 11.12
N GLN A 145 2.35 -2.23 9.81
CA GLN A 145 2.40 -3.46 9.03
C GLN A 145 3.51 -4.43 9.48
N LEU A 146 4.70 -3.91 9.79
CA LEU A 146 5.79 -4.74 10.34
C LEU A 146 5.46 -5.28 11.73
N ALA A 147 4.80 -4.48 12.59
CA ALA A 147 4.37 -4.94 13.91
C ALA A 147 3.33 -6.06 13.81
N ASN A 148 2.38 -5.96 12.88
CA ASN A 148 1.40 -7.03 12.61
C ASN A 148 2.12 -8.31 12.18
N TYR A 149 2.99 -8.21 11.17
CA TYR A 149 3.77 -9.37 10.71
C TYR A 149 4.56 -10.03 11.84
N PHE A 150 5.32 -9.26 12.64
CA PHE A 150 6.09 -9.83 13.75
C PHE A 150 5.23 -10.33 14.91
N GLY A 151 4.02 -9.77 15.10
CA GLY A 151 3.05 -10.28 16.07
C GLY A 151 2.49 -11.66 15.67
N GLU A 152 2.34 -11.90 14.37
CA GLU A 152 1.82 -13.15 13.82
C GLU A 152 2.91 -14.22 13.63
N HIS A 153 4.13 -13.80 13.25
CA HIS A 153 5.24 -14.69 12.86
C HIS A 153 6.39 -14.76 13.88
N GLY A 154 6.42 -13.88 14.88
CA GLY A 154 7.41 -13.94 15.94
C GLY A 154 7.17 -15.15 16.85
N GLU A 155 8.23 -15.85 17.25
CA GLU A 155 8.14 -16.56 18.53
C GLU A 155 7.80 -15.51 19.60
N LEU A 156 6.81 -15.78 20.44
CA LEU A 156 6.57 -15.04 21.68
C LEU A 156 7.82 -15.19 22.57
N THR A 157 8.91 -14.51 22.25
CA THR A 157 9.97 -14.27 23.23
C THR A 157 9.39 -13.25 24.18
N ASN A 158 8.78 -13.78 25.26
CA ASN A 158 8.19 -13.01 26.34
C ASN A 158 9.09 -11.82 26.73
N ALA A 159 8.50 -10.63 26.66
CA ALA A 159 8.77 -9.39 27.40
C ALA A 159 10.23 -8.87 27.48
#